data_AF-A0A5C8CG51-F1
#
_entry.id   AF-A0A5C8CG51-F1
#
_cell.length_a   1.000
_cell.length_b   1.000
_cell.length_c   1.000
_cell.angle_alpha   90.00
_cell.angle_beta   90.00
_cell.angle_gamma   90.00
#
_symmetry.space_group_name_H-M   'P 1'
#
loop_
_entity.id
_entity.type
_entity.pdbx_description
1 polymer ?
#
loop_
_entity_poly.entity_id
_entity_poly.type
_entity_poly.pdbx_seq_one_letter_code
_entity_poly.pdbx_strand_id
1 'polypeptide(L)'
;MNIPKAITASQAEAGVKIDHGLDLAVIGNCKTAALVDPTSRLVWWCFPRFDADPVFSRLLAGDEEKGFSDVVLDGMVDYKSDYIRNTALVETILTDAQGNAVRITDFAPRFRQYGRMFRPPQLFRIIEPIAGLPRITIRVRPTHSYGKPLKRSSLGSNHIRYVEEQSTVRVTTDAPIAMIEHETPFVLRRPVHMVFGHDEPYPGDLAATATSFAEQTKAYWLHWVRRLYISYDYQEAIIRAAITLKLSNFEETGGIIAAHTTSIPEAPGSGRNWDYRFCWLRDAYFVVKALNRVGATQTMEDFIGFTLSLATSSDGPLKPVYSVVPNLPLDEWIAEDLKGYRGDGPVRIGNAAVEQSQHDT
;
A
#
# COMPACT_ATOMS: atom_id res chain seq x y z
N MET A 1 30.30 -2.07 -5.99
CA MET A 1 30.70 -2.53 -7.32
C MET A 1 29.99 -3.84 -7.61
N ASN A 2 28.81 -3.75 -8.24
CA ASN A 2 28.23 -4.76 -9.14
C ASN A 2 26.93 -4.16 -9.67
N ILE A 3 27.03 -3.46 -10.79
CA ILE A 3 25.89 -2.94 -11.54
C ILE A 3 25.25 -4.16 -12.21
N PRO A 4 23.95 -4.44 -12.02
CA PRO A 4 23.30 -5.53 -12.74
C PRO A 4 23.43 -5.29 -14.24
N LYS A 5 23.93 -6.29 -14.97
CA LYS A 5 24.10 -6.25 -16.42
C LYS A 5 22.75 -6.00 -17.09
N ALA A 6 22.76 -5.09 -18.06
CA ALA A 6 21.64 -4.84 -18.96
C ALA A 6 21.10 -6.14 -19.55
N ILE A 7 19.79 -6.35 -19.42
CA ILE A 7 19.09 -7.48 -20.03
C ILE A 7 19.03 -7.20 -21.54
N THR A 8 19.70 -8.03 -22.33
CA THR A 8 19.74 -7.95 -23.79
C THR A 8 18.42 -8.41 -24.43
N ALA A 9 18.02 -7.73 -25.49
CA ALA A 9 16.71 -7.74 -26.16
C ALA A 9 16.30 -9.03 -26.92
N SER A 10 16.51 -10.24 -26.37
CA SER A 10 16.12 -11.50 -27.05
C SER A 10 15.09 -12.37 -26.30
N GLN A 11 14.32 -11.81 -25.36
CA GLN A 11 13.31 -12.55 -24.58
C GLN A 11 11.91 -11.91 -24.66
N ALA A 12 11.51 -11.47 -25.85
CA ALA A 12 10.20 -10.83 -26.08
C ALA A 12 9.03 -11.83 -26.28
N GLU A 13 9.22 -13.12 -26.02
CA GLU A 13 8.16 -14.13 -26.05
C GLU A 13 8.03 -14.77 -24.66
N ALA A 14 6.84 -14.63 -24.06
CA ALA A 14 6.48 -14.84 -22.66
C ALA A 14 6.96 -13.71 -21.71
N GLY A 15 6.00 -12.93 -21.20
CA GLY A 15 6.25 -11.82 -20.27
C GLY A 15 7.14 -12.25 -19.11
N VAL A 16 8.40 -11.81 -19.16
CA VAL A 16 9.39 -12.05 -18.11
C VAL A 16 8.82 -11.46 -16.82
N LYS A 17 8.53 -12.30 -15.82
CA LYS A 17 8.20 -11.83 -14.47
C LYS A 17 9.44 -11.15 -13.91
N ILE A 18 9.42 -9.82 -13.87
CA ILE A 18 10.48 -9.06 -13.21
C ILE A 18 10.24 -9.19 -11.70
N ASP A 19 11.17 -9.84 -10.99
CA ASP A 19 11.15 -9.89 -9.53
C ASP A 19 11.92 -8.68 -8.98
N HIS A 20 11.19 -7.72 -8.44
CA HIS A 20 11.72 -6.50 -7.83
C HIS A 20 12.12 -6.69 -6.35
N GLY A 21 11.97 -7.90 -5.80
CA GLY A 21 12.29 -8.18 -4.42
C GLY A 21 11.38 -7.40 -3.46
N LEU A 22 11.99 -6.64 -2.54
CA LEU A 22 11.31 -5.75 -1.58
C LEU A 22 11.55 -4.26 -1.90
N ASP A 23 11.98 -3.94 -3.13
CA ASP A 23 12.02 -2.56 -3.62
C ASP A 23 10.59 -2.08 -3.90
N LEU A 24 9.87 -1.73 -2.83
CA LEU A 24 8.46 -1.41 -2.86
C LEU A 24 8.23 -0.01 -2.28
N ALA A 25 7.48 0.80 -3.01
CA ALA A 25 7.02 2.08 -2.53
C ALA A 25 5.76 1.92 -1.67
N VAL A 26 5.71 2.61 -0.52
CA VAL A 26 4.54 2.69 0.34
C VAL A 26 3.73 3.93 0.00
N ILE A 27 2.48 3.72 -0.39
CA ILE A 27 1.46 4.78 -0.50
C ILE A 27 0.48 4.60 0.65
N GLY A 28 -0.02 5.69 1.26
CA GLY A 28 -0.93 5.58 2.38
C GLY A 28 -1.37 6.91 2.94
N ASN A 29 -2.27 6.87 3.92
CA ASN A 29 -2.88 8.07 4.49
C ASN A 29 -3.09 8.03 6.01
N CYS A 30 -2.34 7.17 6.72
CA CYS A 30 -2.47 6.93 8.16
C CYS A 30 -3.78 6.27 8.60
N LYS A 31 -4.53 5.69 7.65
CA LYS A 31 -5.67 4.79 7.90
C LYS A 31 -5.49 3.48 7.12
N THR A 32 -5.03 3.59 5.88
CA THR A 32 -4.63 2.48 5.03
C THR A 32 -3.28 2.77 4.37
N ALA A 33 -2.62 1.71 3.89
CA ALA A 33 -1.42 1.80 3.09
C ALA A 33 -1.28 0.57 2.19
N ALA A 34 -0.68 0.77 1.03
CA ALA A 34 -0.41 -0.26 0.05
C ALA A 34 1.06 -0.19 -0.40
N LEU A 35 1.55 -1.32 -0.90
CA LEU A 35 2.89 -1.45 -1.48
C LEU A 35 2.80 -1.58 -3.00
N VAL A 36 3.58 -0.75 -3.68
CA VAL A 36 3.65 -0.63 -5.13
C VAL A 36 5.05 -1.03 -5.58
N ASP A 37 5.17 -1.94 -6.55
CA ASP A 37 6.46 -2.28 -7.15
C ASP A 37 6.91 -1.24 -8.21
N PRO A 38 8.17 -1.31 -8.67
CA PRO A 38 8.72 -0.35 -9.64
C PRO A 38 8.04 -0.34 -11.03
N THR A 39 7.16 -1.30 -11.32
CA THR A 39 6.33 -1.34 -12.53
C THR A 39 4.88 -0.94 -12.28
N SER A 40 4.59 -0.32 -11.12
CA SER A 40 3.24 0.09 -10.71
C SER A 40 2.28 -1.08 -10.51
N ARG A 41 2.78 -2.21 -9.99
CA ARG A 41 1.92 -3.26 -9.46
C ARG A 41 1.65 -3.03 -7.98
N LEU A 42 0.37 -2.91 -7.63
CA LEU A 42 -0.08 -2.98 -6.24
C LEU A 42 0.00 -4.43 -5.78
N VAL A 43 1.01 -4.76 -4.96
CA VAL A 43 1.31 -6.14 -4.54
C VAL A 43 0.86 -6.46 -3.12
N TRP A 44 0.57 -5.43 -2.33
CA TRP A 44 0.10 -5.58 -0.95
C TRP A 44 -0.84 -4.45 -0.58
N TRP A 45 -2.03 -4.76 -0.06
CA TRP A 45 -2.96 -3.77 0.47
C TRP A 45 -3.96 -4.43 1.42
N CYS A 46 -3.84 -4.13 2.71
CA CYS A 46 -4.81 -4.51 3.72
C CYS A 46 -5.96 -3.50 3.75
N PHE A 47 -7.19 -4.01 3.75
CA PHE A 47 -8.39 -3.19 3.63
C PHE A 47 -9.46 -3.60 4.66
N PRO A 48 -10.05 -2.64 5.40
CA PRO A 48 -9.85 -1.19 5.31
C PRO A 48 -8.71 -0.64 6.20
N ARG A 49 -8.08 -1.47 7.03
CA ARG A 49 -7.04 -1.08 8.00
C ARG A 49 -5.75 -1.88 7.78
N PHE A 50 -4.65 -1.45 8.43
CA PHE A 50 -3.36 -2.14 8.36
C PHE A 50 -3.42 -3.60 8.83
N ASP A 51 -4.21 -3.90 9.86
CA ASP A 51 -4.34 -5.22 10.47
C ASP A 51 -5.42 -6.11 9.83
N ALA A 52 -6.08 -5.63 8.77
CA ALA A 52 -7.16 -6.34 8.10
C ALA A 52 -6.65 -7.33 7.04
N ASP A 53 -7.59 -8.04 6.42
CA ASP A 53 -7.33 -8.97 5.31
C ASP A 53 -6.68 -8.26 4.10
N PRO A 54 -5.60 -8.81 3.52
CA PRO A 54 -5.00 -8.27 2.30
C PRO A 54 -5.85 -8.54 1.04
N VAL A 55 -6.53 -7.49 0.56
CA VAL A 55 -7.22 -7.47 -0.74
C VAL A 55 -6.21 -7.63 -1.88
N PHE A 56 -5.04 -7.00 -1.74
CA PHE A 56 -3.89 -7.33 -2.56
C PHE A 56 -2.89 -8.07 -1.69
N SER A 57 -2.59 -9.32 -2.05
CA SER A 57 -1.77 -10.28 -1.31
C SER A 57 -0.65 -10.89 -2.15
N ARG A 58 -0.40 -10.36 -3.35
CA ARG A 58 0.58 -10.88 -4.32
C ARG A 58 1.97 -11.06 -3.71
N LEU A 59 2.37 -10.19 -2.80
CA LEU A 59 3.66 -10.26 -2.11
C LEU A 59 3.90 -11.61 -1.41
N LEU A 60 2.84 -12.27 -0.92
CA LEU A 60 2.91 -13.54 -0.19
C LEU A 60 2.27 -14.71 -0.97
N ALA A 61 1.86 -14.49 -2.22
CA ALA A 61 1.18 -15.50 -3.04
C ALA A 61 2.12 -16.52 -3.71
N GLY A 62 3.44 -16.42 -3.48
CA GLY A 62 4.44 -17.25 -4.17
C GLY A 62 4.39 -17.05 -5.69
N ASP A 63 4.20 -18.13 -6.44
CA ASP A 63 4.14 -18.10 -7.91
C ASP A 63 2.73 -17.83 -8.47
N GLU A 64 1.71 -17.83 -7.60
CA GLU A 64 0.31 -17.61 -8.00
C GLU A 64 0.07 -16.17 -8.45
N GLU A 65 -0.62 -16.00 -9.59
CA GLU A 65 -1.02 -14.69 -10.11
C GLU A 65 -2.37 -14.25 -9.52
N LYS A 66 -2.36 -13.93 -8.22
CA LYS A 66 -3.50 -13.42 -7.45
C LYS A 66 -3.10 -12.29 -6.49
N GLY A 67 -4.07 -11.51 -6.03
CA GLY A 67 -3.91 -10.49 -5.01
C GLY A 67 -3.18 -9.23 -5.49
N PHE A 68 -3.50 -8.68 -6.66
CA PHE A 68 -2.84 -7.47 -7.17
C PHE A 68 -3.73 -6.62 -8.08
N SER A 69 -3.23 -5.42 -8.39
CA SER A 69 -3.65 -4.66 -9.57
C SER A 69 -2.42 -4.04 -10.27
N ASP A 70 -2.38 -4.08 -11.60
CA ASP A 70 -1.30 -3.48 -12.40
C ASP A 70 -1.79 -2.93 -13.74
N VAL A 71 -0.87 -2.23 -14.41
CA VAL A 71 -1.00 -1.76 -15.79
C VAL A 71 0.15 -2.35 -16.59
N VAL A 72 -0.16 -3.27 -17.49
CA VAL A 72 0.84 -3.89 -18.37
C VAL A 72 0.90 -3.08 -19.66
N LEU A 73 2.09 -2.57 -20.01
CA LEU A 73 2.36 -1.93 -21.29
C LEU A 73 2.87 -2.96 -22.30
N ASP A 74 2.22 -3.07 -23.46
CA ASP A 74 2.63 -3.99 -24.52
C ASP A 74 4.04 -3.62 -25.02
N GLY A 75 4.96 -4.60 -25.04
CA GLY A 75 6.33 -4.36 -25.49
C GLY A 75 7.15 -3.44 -24.59
N MET A 76 6.80 -3.33 -23.29
CA MET A 76 7.58 -2.59 -22.30
C MET A 76 9.04 -3.04 -22.28
N VAL A 77 9.96 -2.08 -22.36
CA VAL A 77 11.42 -2.31 -22.29
C VAL A 77 12.10 -1.53 -21.17
N ASP A 78 11.45 -0.50 -20.64
CA ASP A 78 12.01 0.38 -19.61
C ASP A 78 10.94 0.85 -18.63
N TYR A 79 11.35 1.13 -17.39
CA TYR A 79 10.52 1.72 -16.37
C TYR A 79 11.31 2.68 -15.48
N LYS A 80 10.62 3.69 -14.95
CA LYS A 80 11.15 4.57 -13.91
C LYS A 80 10.07 4.82 -12.88
N SER A 81 10.35 4.50 -11.62
CA SER A 81 9.41 4.71 -10.51
C SER A 81 10.08 5.52 -9.41
N ASP A 82 9.43 6.60 -9.00
CA ASP A 82 9.93 7.49 -7.97
C ASP A 82 8.78 8.08 -7.16
N TYR A 83 9.03 8.41 -5.89
CA TYR A 83 8.10 9.27 -5.17
C TYR A 83 8.10 10.67 -5.77
N ILE A 84 6.92 11.27 -5.93
CA ILE A 84 6.84 12.71 -6.18
C ILE A 84 7.50 13.41 -4.98
N ARG A 85 8.50 14.25 -5.28
CA ARG A 85 9.42 14.83 -4.30
C ARG A 85 8.69 15.34 -3.05
N ASN A 86 9.16 14.89 -1.88
CA ASN A 86 8.64 15.26 -0.55
C ASN A 86 7.17 14.89 -0.32
N THR A 87 6.69 13.82 -0.95
CA THR A 87 5.32 13.31 -0.76
C THR A 87 5.26 11.80 -0.57
N ALA A 88 4.06 11.27 -0.33
CA ALA A 88 3.75 9.84 -0.37
C ALA A 88 3.01 9.42 -1.66
N LEU A 89 3.08 10.23 -2.72
CA LEU A 89 2.58 9.86 -4.03
C LEU A 89 3.72 9.22 -4.82
N VAL A 90 3.42 8.18 -5.59
CA VAL A 90 4.38 7.49 -6.46
C VAL A 90 4.03 7.77 -7.91
N GLU A 91 5.01 8.18 -8.70
CA GLU A 91 4.90 8.30 -10.15
C GLU A 91 5.75 7.21 -10.78
N THR A 92 5.14 6.40 -11.65
CA THR A 92 5.82 5.37 -12.44
C THR A 92 5.62 5.66 -13.92
N ILE A 93 6.71 5.66 -14.68
CA ILE A 93 6.70 5.78 -16.14
C ILE A 93 7.10 4.43 -16.71
N LEU A 94 6.28 3.87 -17.60
CA LEU A 94 6.60 2.68 -18.38
C LEU A 94 6.80 3.10 -19.84
N THR A 95 7.85 2.57 -20.49
CA THR A 95 8.18 2.88 -21.89
C THR A 95 8.31 1.60 -22.70
N ASP A 96 7.71 1.58 -23.89
CA ASP A 96 7.80 0.46 -24.84
C ASP A 96 8.95 0.62 -25.84
N ALA A 97 9.24 -0.45 -26.58
CA ALA A 97 10.32 -0.48 -27.57
C ALA A 97 10.11 0.52 -28.76
N GLN A 98 8.90 1.05 -28.93
CA GLN A 98 8.56 2.02 -29.98
C GLN A 98 8.57 3.46 -29.46
N GLY A 99 8.88 3.67 -28.18
CA GLY A 99 8.90 4.98 -27.53
C GLY A 99 7.53 5.49 -27.10
N ASN A 100 6.48 4.65 -27.13
CA ASN A 100 5.24 5.01 -26.44
C ASN A 100 5.45 4.88 -24.93
N ALA A 101 4.83 5.77 -24.17
CA ALA A 101 5.01 5.79 -22.73
C ALA A 101 3.71 6.14 -21.99
N VAL A 102 3.55 5.53 -20.82
CA VAL A 102 2.46 5.76 -19.89
C VAL A 102 3.01 6.20 -18.54
N ARG A 103 2.41 7.24 -17.94
CA ARG A 103 2.63 7.63 -16.55
C ARG A 103 1.50 7.07 -15.69
N ILE A 104 1.86 6.50 -14.55
CA ILE A 104 0.92 6.00 -13.55
C ILE A 104 1.22 6.70 -12.23
N THR A 105 0.23 7.39 -11.68
CA THR A 105 0.33 8.05 -10.37
C THR A 105 -0.53 7.30 -9.37
N ASP A 106 0.11 6.74 -8.34
CA ASP A 106 -0.54 5.99 -7.26
C ASP A 106 -0.48 6.75 -5.94
N PHE A 107 -1.61 6.85 -5.24
CA PHE A 107 -1.69 7.53 -3.94
C PHE A 107 -2.89 7.11 -3.10
N ALA A 108 -2.85 7.43 -1.81
CA ALA A 108 -4.01 7.37 -0.92
C ALA A 108 -4.40 8.80 -0.49
N PRO A 109 -5.66 9.23 -0.65
CA PRO A 109 -6.06 10.60 -0.37
C PRO A 109 -5.82 11.02 1.08
N ARG A 110 -5.19 12.18 1.27
CA ARG A 110 -4.96 12.78 2.60
C ARG A 110 -4.90 14.30 2.52
N PHE A 111 -5.93 14.98 2.99
CA PHE A 111 -5.96 16.45 3.04
C PHE A 111 -7.05 16.94 4.00
N ARG A 112 -7.05 18.24 4.35
CA ARG A 112 -8.14 18.82 5.14
C ARG A 112 -9.33 19.14 4.24
N GLN A 113 -10.51 18.67 4.61
CA GLN A 113 -11.76 18.96 3.91
C GLN A 113 -12.87 19.14 4.94
N TYR A 114 -13.69 20.20 4.79
CA TYR A 114 -14.82 20.49 5.68
C TYR A 114 -14.44 20.48 7.17
N GLY A 115 -13.29 21.08 7.53
CA GLY A 115 -12.83 21.20 8.91
C GLY A 115 -12.17 19.94 9.52
N ARG A 116 -12.17 18.80 8.82
CA ARG A 116 -11.58 17.54 9.30
C ARG A 116 -10.49 17.02 8.37
N MET A 117 -9.68 16.08 8.85
CA MET A 117 -8.76 15.32 8.00
C MET A 117 -9.56 14.31 7.17
N PHE A 118 -9.54 14.47 5.85
CA PHE A 118 -10.07 13.52 4.89
C PHE A 118 -8.99 12.48 4.57
N ARG A 119 -9.22 11.24 5.00
CA ARG A 119 -8.30 10.09 4.85
C ARG A 119 -9.09 8.78 4.68
N PRO A 120 -9.92 8.64 3.64
CA PRO A 120 -10.72 7.42 3.43
C PRO A 120 -9.79 6.22 3.20
N PRO A 121 -10.19 4.98 3.53
CA PRO A 121 -9.41 3.79 3.20
C PRO A 121 -9.52 3.47 1.70
N GLN A 122 -9.00 4.36 0.85
CA GLN A 122 -9.09 4.29 -0.60
C GLN A 122 -7.70 4.45 -1.22
N LEU A 123 -7.48 3.77 -2.34
CA LEU A 123 -6.34 3.98 -3.21
C LEU A 123 -6.84 4.60 -4.52
N PHE A 124 -6.06 5.54 -5.04
CA PHE A 124 -6.30 6.21 -6.30
C PHE A 124 -5.15 5.91 -7.25
N ARG A 125 -5.51 5.68 -8.50
CA ARG A 125 -4.57 5.48 -9.62
C ARG A 125 -4.99 6.33 -10.80
N ILE A 126 -4.06 7.10 -11.34
CA ILE A 126 -4.23 7.90 -12.56
C ILE A 126 -3.27 7.35 -13.61
N ILE A 127 -3.76 6.96 -14.78
CA ILE A 127 -2.99 6.33 -15.86
C ILE A 127 -3.08 7.23 -17.09
N GLU A 128 -1.97 7.81 -17.52
CA GLU A 128 -1.92 8.86 -18.54
C GLU A 128 -0.98 8.47 -19.69
N PRO A 129 -1.41 8.59 -20.96
CA PRO A 129 -0.48 8.49 -22.07
C PRO A 129 0.38 9.75 -22.12
N ILE A 130 1.71 9.59 -22.10
CA ILE A 130 2.65 10.73 -22.11
C ILE A 130 3.49 10.81 -23.40
N ALA A 131 3.54 9.72 -24.17
CA ALA A 131 4.13 9.68 -25.51
C ALA A 131 3.42 8.63 -26.37
N GLY A 132 3.16 8.98 -27.64
CA GLY A 132 2.64 8.06 -28.65
C GLY A 132 1.24 7.52 -28.36
N LEU A 133 0.99 6.25 -28.75
CA LEU A 133 -0.28 5.55 -28.58
C LEU A 133 -0.08 4.24 -27.80
N PRO A 134 0.22 4.32 -26.49
CA PRO A 134 0.55 3.14 -25.70
C PRO A 134 -0.64 2.19 -25.63
N ARG A 135 -0.36 0.89 -25.84
CA ARG A 135 -1.35 -0.18 -25.73
C ARG A 135 -1.17 -0.87 -24.38
N ILE A 136 -2.20 -0.80 -23.54
CA ILE A 136 -2.13 -1.25 -22.15
C ILE A 136 -3.18 -2.31 -21.83
N THR A 137 -2.89 -3.12 -20.82
CA THR A 137 -3.85 -4.02 -20.18
C THR A 137 -3.93 -3.66 -18.70
N ILE A 138 -5.13 -3.40 -18.17
CA ILE A 138 -5.35 -3.18 -16.73
C ILE A 138 -5.83 -4.49 -16.13
N ARG A 139 -5.15 -4.99 -15.11
CA ARG A 139 -5.54 -6.22 -14.40
C ARG A 139 -5.88 -5.90 -12.96
N VAL A 140 -6.93 -6.53 -12.46
CA VAL A 140 -7.38 -6.41 -11.07
C VAL A 140 -7.80 -7.80 -10.60
N ARG A 141 -7.00 -8.41 -9.73
CA ARG A 141 -7.23 -9.76 -9.20
C ARG A 141 -7.18 -9.72 -7.68
N PRO A 142 -8.24 -9.21 -7.02
CA PRO A 142 -8.22 -9.08 -5.58
C PRO A 142 -8.41 -10.44 -4.90
N THR A 143 -8.04 -10.52 -3.63
CA THR A 143 -8.19 -11.69 -2.77
C THR A 143 -9.04 -11.37 -1.55
N HIS A 144 -9.52 -12.40 -0.87
CA HIS A 144 -10.15 -12.34 0.44
C HIS A 144 -9.67 -13.52 1.30
N SER A 145 -10.06 -13.52 2.57
CA SER A 145 -9.81 -14.59 3.54
C SER A 145 -8.34 -15.05 3.51
N TYR A 146 -7.42 -14.09 3.46
CA TYR A 146 -5.97 -14.26 3.40
C TYR A 146 -5.50 -15.17 2.26
N GLY A 147 -5.85 -14.79 1.02
CA GLY A 147 -5.23 -15.34 -0.20
C GLY A 147 -6.17 -16.07 -1.16
N LYS A 148 -7.46 -16.21 -0.83
CA LYS A 148 -8.46 -16.79 -1.74
C LYS A 148 -8.85 -15.78 -2.83
N PRO A 149 -8.85 -16.11 -4.13
CA PRO A 149 -9.25 -15.17 -5.17
C PRO A 149 -10.72 -14.74 -5.04
N LEU A 150 -10.99 -13.44 -5.12
CA LEU A 150 -12.34 -12.89 -5.27
C LEU A 150 -12.81 -13.07 -6.72
N LYS A 151 -13.54 -14.15 -7.00
CA LYS A 151 -13.91 -14.54 -8.37
C LYS A 151 -15.23 -13.95 -8.87
N ARG A 152 -16.16 -13.63 -7.96
CA ARG A 152 -17.47 -13.09 -8.32
C ARG A 152 -17.37 -11.58 -8.49
N SER A 153 -17.70 -11.11 -9.68
CA SER A 153 -17.81 -9.70 -10.01
C SER A 153 -19.25 -9.31 -10.35
N SER A 154 -19.60 -8.06 -10.05
CA SER A 154 -20.81 -7.40 -10.57
C SER A 154 -20.39 -6.10 -11.23
N LEU A 155 -20.83 -5.91 -12.47
CA LEU A 155 -20.48 -4.75 -13.29
C LEU A 155 -21.55 -3.67 -13.17
N GLY A 156 -21.10 -2.42 -13.04
CA GLY A 156 -21.93 -1.24 -13.23
C GLY A 156 -21.53 -0.47 -14.49
N SER A 157 -22.02 0.76 -14.62
CA SER A 157 -21.68 1.65 -15.74
C SER A 157 -20.26 2.23 -15.65
N ASN A 158 -19.74 2.38 -14.44
CA ASN A 158 -18.43 3.00 -14.13
C ASN A 158 -17.68 2.27 -13.01
N HIS A 159 -18.02 1.00 -12.74
CA HIS A 159 -17.41 0.26 -11.64
C HIS A 159 -17.49 -1.26 -11.79
N ILE A 160 -16.60 -1.95 -11.10
CA ILE A 160 -16.61 -3.40 -10.88
C ILE A 160 -16.65 -3.63 -9.37
N ARG A 161 -17.59 -4.43 -8.88
CA ARG A 161 -17.65 -4.91 -7.49
C ARG A 161 -17.12 -6.33 -7.46
N TYR A 162 -16.10 -6.58 -6.65
CA TYR A 162 -15.61 -7.92 -6.34
C TYR A 162 -16.18 -8.32 -4.98
N VAL A 163 -17.00 -9.38 -4.95
CA VAL A 163 -17.81 -9.74 -3.77
C VAL A 163 -17.73 -11.24 -3.52
N GLU A 164 -17.24 -11.65 -2.36
CA GLU A 164 -17.36 -13.04 -1.89
C GLU A 164 -17.51 -13.04 -0.37
N GLU A 165 -18.39 -13.90 0.15
CA GLU A 165 -18.70 -13.95 1.58
C GLU A 165 -19.04 -12.55 2.17
N GLN A 166 -18.26 -12.09 3.14
CA GLN A 166 -18.38 -10.77 3.77
C GLN A 166 -17.39 -9.74 3.21
N SER A 167 -16.59 -10.13 2.22
CA SER A 167 -15.58 -9.26 1.61
C SER A 167 -16.14 -8.60 0.37
N THR A 168 -16.02 -7.28 0.30
CA THR A 168 -16.41 -6.51 -0.87
C THR A 168 -15.41 -5.40 -1.13
N VAL A 169 -14.94 -5.33 -2.37
CA VAL A 169 -14.10 -4.24 -2.86
C VAL A 169 -14.69 -3.73 -4.16
N ARG A 170 -14.83 -2.40 -4.24
CA ARG A 170 -15.29 -1.72 -5.43
C ARG A 170 -14.11 -1.05 -6.11
N VAL A 171 -14.05 -1.21 -7.42
CA VAL A 171 -13.18 -0.43 -8.32
C VAL A 171 -14.08 0.48 -9.13
N THR A 172 -14.03 1.79 -8.86
CA THR A 172 -14.71 2.79 -9.71
C THR A 172 -13.71 3.31 -10.73
N THR A 173 -14.10 3.38 -12.00
CA THR A 173 -13.22 3.79 -13.11
C THR A 173 -13.98 4.41 -14.28
N ASP A 174 -13.28 5.25 -15.04
CA ASP A 174 -13.69 5.78 -16.35
C ASP A 174 -12.98 5.08 -17.53
N ALA A 175 -12.24 4.00 -17.24
CA ALA A 175 -11.73 3.06 -18.23
C ALA A 175 -12.84 2.11 -18.72
N PRO A 176 -12.70 1.51 -19.92
CA PRO A 176 -13.69 0.56 -20.43
C PRO A 176 -13.79 -0.70 -19.55
N ILE A 177 -14.92 -0.87 -18.86
CA ILE A 177 -15.12 -1.96 -17.87
C ILE A 177 -14.90 -3.35 -18.47
N ALA A 178 -15.44 -3.60 -19.66
CA ALA A 178 -15.28 -4.89 -20.34
C ALA A 178 -13.80 -5.22 -20.63
N MET A 179 -12.96 -4.21 -20.87
CA MET A 179 -11.52 -4.41 -21.09
C MET A 179 -10.80 -4.78 -19.80
N ILE A 180 -11.24 -4.26 -18.65
CA ILE A 180 -10.68 -4.63 -17.34
C ILE A 180 -11.14 -6.03 -16.94
N GLU A 181 -12.43 -6.32 -17.06
CA GLU A 181 -13.02 -7.61 -16.68
C GLU A 181 -12.40 -8.77 -17.47
N HIS A 182 -12.19 -8.58 -18.78
CA HIS A 182 -11.59 -9.59 -19.64
C HIS A 182 -10.07 -9.43 -19.80
N GLU A 183 -9.43 -8.54 -19.03
CA GLU A 183 -8.00 -8.23 -19.13
C GLU A 183 -7.53 -8.06 -20.60
N THR A 184 -8.32 -7.34 -21.40
CA THR A 184 -8.10 -7.19 -22.84
C THR A 184 -7.27 -5.93 -23.12
N PRO A 185 -6.18 -6.03 -23.92
CA PRO A 185 -5.36 -4.86 -24.24
C PRO A 185 -6.12 -3.82 -25.08
N PHE A 186 -5.93 -2.54 -24.77
CA PHE A 186 -6.53 -1.42 -25.51
C PHE A 186 -5.56 -0.23 -25.63
N VAL A 187 -5.79 0.64 -26.62
CA VAL A 187 -4.99 1.86 -26.80
C VAL A 187 -5.44 2.92 -25.79
N LEU A 188 -4.52 3.39 -24.95
CA LEU A 188 -4.77 4.47 -24.01
C LEU A 188 -4.68 5.82 -24.73
N ARG A 189 -5.84 6.36 -25.14
CA ARG A 189 -5.94 7.63 -25.90
C ARG A 189 -6.10 8.87 -25.02
N ARG A 190 -6.50 8.70 -23.77
CA ARG A 190 -6.76 9.73 -22.77
C ARG A 190 -6.43 9.18 -21.38
N PRO A 191 -6.24 10.04 -20.37
CA PRO A 191 -6.16 9.59 -18.99
C PRO A 191 -7.34 8.70 -18.60
N VAL A 192 -7.05 7.69 -17.78
CA VAL A 192 -8.04 6.89 -17.07
C VAL A 192 -7.72 6.86 -15.58
N HIS A 193 -8.76 6.76 -14.77
CA HIS A 193 -8.72 6.94 -13.33
C HIS A 193 -9.35 5.72 -12.67
N MET A 194 -8.80 5.30 -11.55
CA MET A 194 -9.31 4.19 -10.76
C MET A 194 -9.32 4.55 -9.28
N VAL A 195 -10.39 4.15 -8.60
CA VAL A 195 -10.52 4.25 -7.15
C VAL A 195 -10.86 2.88 -6.60
N PHE A 196 -10.01 2.39 -5.70
CA PHE A 196 -10.22 1.13 -4.97
C PHE A 196 -10.70 1.46 -3.56
N GLY A 197 -11.76 0.81 -3.09
CA GLY A 197 -12.25 1.02 -1.74
C GLY A 197 -13.58 0.34 -1.42
N HIS A 198 -14.29 0.91 -0.45
CA HIS A 198 -15.63 0.46 -0.06
C HIS A 198 -16.61 0.50 -1.22
N ASP A 199 -17.68 -0.27 -1.09
CA ASP A 199 -18.79 -0.32 -2.05
C ASP A 199 -19.70 0.91 -1.98
N GLU A 200 -19.09 2.08 -2.13
CA GLU A 200 -19.75 3.37 -2.15
C GLU A 200 -19.74 3.92 -3.57
N PRO A 201 -20.89 4.35 -4.10
CA PRO A 201 -20.94 4.97 -5.41
C PRO A 201 -20.16 6.29 -5.41
N TYR A 202 -19.50 6.59 -6.53
CA TYR A 202 -18.89 7.89 -6.80
C TYR A 202 -19.84 8.67 -7.71
N PRO A 203 -20.62 9.64 -7.17
CA PRO A 203 -21.66 10.33 -7.93
C PRO A 203 -21.13 11.45 -8.84
N GLY A 204 -19.86 11.85 -8.70
CA GLY A 204 -19.26 12.95 -9.45
C GLY A 204 -18.37 12.51 -10.60
N ASP A 205 -17.79 13.50 -11.30
CA ASP A 205 -16.74 13.27 -12.29
C ASP A 205 -15.49 12.69 -11.61
N LEU A 206 -15.17 11.45 -11.97
CA LEU A 206 -14.05 10.71 -11.40
C LEU A 206 -12.71 11.36 -11.77
N ALA A 207 -12.57 11.87 -12.99
CA ALA A 207 -11.32 12.47 -13.46
C ALA A 207 -11.02 13.76 -12.69
N ALA A 208 -12.02 14.64 -12.57
CA ALA A 208 -11.92 15.86 -11.78
C ALA A 208 -11.62 15.57 -10.29
N THR A 209 -12.28 14.54 -9.73
CA THR A 209 -12.07 14.17 -8.32
C THR A 209 -10.69 13.59 -8.07
N ALA A 210 -10.24 12.65 -8.89
CA ALA A 210 -8.91 12.04 -8.78
C ALA A 210 -7.80 13.08 -8.91
N THR A 211 -7.89 13.97 -9.91
CA THR A 211 -6.94 15.08 -10.10
C THR A 211 -6.92 16.02 -8.90
N SER A 212 -8.10 16.43 -8.41
CA SER A 212 -8.22 17.31 -7.25
C SER A 212 -7.66 16.66 -5.98
N PHE A 213 -7.91 15.36 -5.77
CA PHE A 213 -7.42 14.64 -4.60
C PHE A 213 -5.90 14.42 -4.68
N ALA A 214 -5.34 14.18 -5.86
CA ALA A 214 -3.90 14.09 -6.05
C ALA A 214 -3.21 15.42 -5.67
N GLU A 215 -3.69 16.55 -6.20
CA GLU A 215 -3.14 17.87 -5.91
C GLU A 215 -3.29 18.27 -4.44
N GLN A 216 -4.45 18.03 -3.83
CA GLN A 216 -4.65 18.31 -2.40
C GLN A 216 -3.77 17.41 -1.51
N THR A 217 -3.60 16.14 -1.88
CA THR A 217 -2.73 15.20 -1.13
C THR A 217 -1.26 15.60 -1.26
N LYS A 218 -0.82 15.98 -2.46
CA LYS A 218 0.51 16.55 -2.70
C LYS A 218 0.73 17.81 -1.87
N ALA A 219 -0.22 18.76 -1.89
CA ALA A 219 -0.15 19.98 -1.10
C ALA A 219 -0.08 19.69 0.41
N TYR A 220 -0.84 18.69 0.90
CA TYR A 220 -0.77 18.24 2.28
C TYR A 220 0.64 17.80 2.65
N TRP A 221 1.26 16.89 1.88
CA TRP A 221 2.58 16.38 2.20
C TRP A 221 3.66 17.46 2.12
N LEU A 222 3.62 18.30 1.10
CA LEU A 222 4.54 19.44 0.98
C LEU A 222 4.42 20.38 2.18
N HIS A 223 3.19 20.70 2.61
CA HIS A 223 2.96 21.50 3.81
C HIS A 223 3.44 20.79 5.08
N TRP A 224 3.21 19.48 5.21
CA TRP A 224 3.65 18.69 6.35
C TRP A 224 5.18 18.69 6.46
N VAL A 225 5.90 18.41 5.36
CA VAL A 225 7.37 18.43 5.30
C VAL A 225 7.93 19.82 5.62
N ARG A 226 7.30 20.90 5.15
CA ARG A 226 7.73 22.28 5.44
C ARG A 226 7.71 22.65 6.92
N ARG A 227 6.99 21.92 7.76
CA ARG A 227 6.94 22.14 9.22
C ARG A 227 7.99 21.34 9.98
N LEU A 228 8.73 20.46 9.30
CA LEU A 228 9.75 19.64 9.94
C LEU A 228 11.05 20.43 10.12
N TYR A 229 11.73 20.18 11.24
CA TYR A 229 13.12 20.59 11.43
C TYR A 229 14.03 19.58 10.75
N ILE A 230 14.54 19.94 9.56
CA ILE A 230 15.34 19.06 8.73
C ILE A 230 16.76 19.61 8.63
N SER A 231 17.75 18.76 8.91
CA SER A 231 19.16 19.10 8.68
C SER A 231 19.43 19.34 7.20
N TYR A 232 20.43 20.16 6.88
CA TYR A 232 20.93 20.27 5.50
C TYR A 232 21.55 18.94 5.03
N ASP A 233 22.26 18.27 5.93
CA ASP A 233 22.86 16.96 5.66
C ASP A 233 21.78 15.88 5.58
N TYR A 234 21.85 15.04 4.56
CA TYR A 234 20.95 13.90 4.34
C TYR A 234 19.46 14.28 4.28
N GLN A 235 19.13 15.51 3.88
CA GLN A 235 17.77 16.04 3.84
C GLN A 235 16.77 15.08 3.17
N GLU A 236 17.11 14.53 1.99
CA GLU A 236 16.22 13.64 1.24
C GLU A 236 15.91 12.35 2.02
N ALA A 237 16.93 11.75 2.64
CA ALA A 237 16.77 10.55 3.45
C ALA A 237 15.92 10.82 4.71
N ILE A 238 16.15 11.96 5.38
CA ILE A 238 15.38 12.37 6.56
C ILE A 238 13.90 12.56 6.20
N ILE A 239 13.61 13.30 5.12
CA ILE A 239 12.23 13.54 4.68
C ILE A 239 11.56 12.22 4.31
N ARG A 240 12.24 11.37 3.53
CA ARG A 240 11.67 10.09 3.10
C ARG A 240 11.35 9.20 4.30
N ALA A 241 12.29 9.07 5.24
CA ALA A 241 12.10 8.31 6.46
C ALA A 241 10.97 8.89 7.33
N ALA A 242 10.91 10.20 7.51
CA ALA A 242 9.87 10.85 8.30
C ALA A 242 8.46 10.60 7.73
N ILE A 243 8.28 10.69 6.40
CA ILE A 243 7.00 10.37 5.77
C ILE A 243 6.68 8.88 5.95
N THR A 244 7.64 7.98 5.73
CA THR A 244 7.41 6.53 5.89
C THR A 244 6.98 6.19 7.33
N LEU A 245 7.68 6.74 8.33
CA LEU A 245 7.30 6.62 9.74
C LEU A 245 5.92 7.21 10.02
N LYS A 246 5.56 8.34 9.39
CA LYS A 246 4.23 8.92 9.51
C LYS A 246 3.15 8.00 8.93
N LEU A 247 3.43 7.30 7.84
CA LEU A 247 2.52 6.34 7.22
C LEU A 247 2.31 5.07 8.06
N SER A 248 3.18 4.78 9.02
CA SER A 248 3.00 3.68 10.00
C SER A 248 2.08 4.05 11.17
N ASN A 249 1.75 5.33 11.35
CA ASN A 249 0.82 5.78 12.40
C ASN A 249 -0.63 5.55 11.93
N PHE A 250 -1.39 4.75 12.67
CA PHE A 250 -2.83 4.58 12.53
C PHE A 250 -3.56 5.67 13.33
N GLU A 251 -3.76 6.83 12.72
CA GLU A 251 -4.22 8.05 13.41
C GLU A 251 -5.69 8.00 13.89
N GLU A 252 -6.42 6.91 13.65
CA GLU A 252 -7.76 6.73 14.24
C GLU A 252 -7.68 6.41 15.74
N THR A 253 -6.64 5.69 16.16
CA THR A 253 -6.42 5.33 17.57
C THR A 253 -5.10 5.86 18.12
N GLY A 254 -4.13 6.18 17.25
CA GLY A 254 -2.77 6.58 17.61
C GLY A 254 -1.75 5.45 17.67
N GLY A 255 -2.16 4.20 17.43
CA GLY A 255 -1.25 3.05 17.35
C GLY A 255 -0.28 3.15 16.17
N ILE A 256 0.96 2.69 16.33
CA ILE A 256 2.00 2.75 15.30
C ILE A 256 2.43 1.33 14.95
N ILE A 257 2.22 0.90 13.71
CA ILE A 257 2.61 -0.45 13.28
C ILE A 257 4.13 -0.57 13.12
N ALA A 258 4.67 -1.75 13.42
CA ALA A 258 6.09 -2.02 13.20
C ALA A 258 6.44 -2.17 11.70
N ALA A 259 5.54 -2.75 10.90
CA ALA A 259 5.66 -2.84 9.45
C ALA A 259 4.29 -2.88 8.75
N HIS A 260 4.24 -2.54 7.46
CA HIS A 260 3.01 -2.59 6.65
C HIS A 260 2.62 -4.02 6.21
N THR A 261 3.46 -5.02 6.46
CA THR A 261 3.31 -6.40 5.98
C THR A 261 3.34 -7.40 7.13
N THR A 262 2.78 -8.57 6.87
CA THR A 262 2.99 -9.78 7.69
C THR A 262 3.96 -10.73 7.01
N SER A 263 4.61 -11.58 7.79
CA SER A 263 5.23 -12.83 7.32
C SER A 263 6.28 -12.70 6.22
N ILE A 264 6.94 -11.54 6.16
CA ILE A 264 8.20 -11.41 5.42
C ILE A 264 9.30 -12.02 6.29
N PRO A 265 10.07 -12.99 5.79
CA PRO A 265 11.09 -13.66 6.58
C PRO A 265 12.24 -12.72 6.90
N GLU A 266 12.72 -12.73 8.14
CA GLU A 266 13.91 -11.96 8.56
C GLU A 266 15.18 -12.40 7.82
N ALA A 267 15.24 -13.69 7.47
CA ALA A 267 16.26 -14.28 6.61
C ALA A 267 15.67 -15.49 5.85
N PRO A 268 16.13 -15.79 4.62
CA PRO A 268 15.63 -16.91 3.84
C PRO A 268 15.71 -18.24 4.60
N GLY A 269 14.59 -18.98 4.66
CA GLY A 269 14.48 -20.30 5.26
C GLY A 269 14.59 -20.34 6.79
N SER A 270 14.58 -19.17 7.46
CA SER A 270 14.73 -19.09 8.92
C SER A 270 13.49 -19.52 9.71
N GLY A 271 12.31 -19.54 9.07
CA GLY A 271 11.02 -19.71 9.74
C GLY A 271 10.61 -18.54 10.64
N ARG A 272 11.40 -17.45 10.64
CA ARG A 272 11.18 -16.21 11.41
C ARG A 272 10.41 -15.21 10.57
N ASN A 273 9.10 -15.40 10.46
CA ASN A 273 8.20 -14.64 9.59
C ASN A 273 6.87 -14.30 10.31
N TRP A 274 6.95 -13.42 11.31
CA TRP A 274 5.79 -12.99 12.11
C TRP A 274 4.98 -11.88 11.45
N ASP A 275 3.78 -11.64 11.98
CA ASP A 275 2.98 -10.48 11.64
C ASP A 275 3.45 -9.23 12.41
N TYR A 276 3.96 -8.25 11.67
CA TYR A 276 4.46 -6.98 12.19
C TYR A 276 3.48 -5.81 11.97
N ARG A 277 2.24 -6.08 11.53
CA ARG A 277 1.20 -5.05 11.28
C ARG A 277 0.55 -4.52 12.55
N PHE A 278 1.16 -4.77 13.70
CA PHE A 278 0.66 -4.44 15.03
C PHE A 278 1.55 -3.41 15.73
N CYS A 279 1.00 -2.80 16.78
CA CYS A 279 1.68 -1.80 17.57
C CYS A 279 2.52 -2.44 18.66
N TRP A 280 3.82 -2.51 18.43
CA TRP A 280 4.82 -2.82 19.45
C TRP A 280 5.17 -1.55 20.21
N LEU A 281 4.94 -1.51 21.53
CA LEU A 281 5.10 -0.27 22.33
C LEU A 281 6.52 0.29 22.25
N ARG A 282 7.52 -0.59 22.25
CA ARG A 282 8.94 -0.25 22.03
C ARG A 282 9.19 0.44 20.70
N ASP A 283 8.74 -0.19 19.61
CA ASP A 283 9.00 0.29 18.25
C ASP A 283 8.30 1.62 18.04
N ALA A 284 7.04 1.72 18.49
CA ALA A 284 6.27 2.95 18.49
C ALA A 284 6.98 4.08 19.25
N TYR A 285 7.59 3.80 20.41
CA TYR A 285 8.41 4.78 21.13
C TYR A 285 9.57 5.31 20.27
N PHE A 286 10.30 4.44 19.56
CA PHE A 286 11.39 4.88 18.69
C PHE A 286 10.89 5.73 17.51
N VAL A 287 9.73 5.39 16.94
CA VAL A 287 9.09 6.19 15.89
C VAL A 287 8.71 7.58 16.43
N VAL A 288 8.04 7.65 17.58
CA VAL A 288 7.66 8.91 18.22
C VAL A 288 8.89 9.75 18.53
N LYS A 289 9.94 9.16 19.09
CA LYS A 289 11.21 9.84 19.38
C LYS A 289 11.86 10.41 18.12
N ALA A 290 11.88 9.66 17.02
CA ALA A 290 12.44 10.11 15.74
C ALA A 290 11.62 11.27 15.15
N LEU A 291 10.29 11.15 15.11
CA LEU A 291 9.40 12.18 14.58
C LEU A 291 9.42 13.46 15.43
N ASN A 292 9.51 13.35 16.76
CA ASN A 292 9.64 14.51 17.66
C ASN A 292 10.94 15.29 17.41
N ARG A 293 12.06 14.60 17.12
CA ARG A 293 13.34 15.27 16.80
C ARG A 293 13.27 16.15 15.56
N VAL A 294 12.38 15.83 14.62
CA VAL A 294 12.13 16.63 13.42
C VAL A 294 10.87 17.51 13.55
N GLY A 295 10.32 17.69 14.75
CA GLY A 295 9.22 18.62 15.01
C GLY A 295 7.80 18.10 14.69
N ALA A 296 7.64 16.81 14.39
CA ALA A 296 6.34 16.19 14.12
C ALA A 296 5.67 15.68 15.42
N THR A 297 5.23 16.60 16.29
CA THR A 297 4.75 16.29 17.64
C THR A 297 3.35 15.66 17.70
N GLN A 298 2.49 15.87 16.70
CA GLN A 298 1.12 15.32 16.71
C GLN A 298 1.11 13.79 16.89
N THR A 299 2.07 13.09 16.28
CA THR A 299 2.16 11.63 16.42
C THR A 299 2.40 11.19 17.87
N MET A 300 3.09 12.00 18.68
CA MET A 300 3.27 11.74 20.11
C MET A 300 1.95 11.88 20.88
N GLU A 301 1.19 12.94 20.62
CA GLU A 301 -0.11 13.18 21.28
C GLU A 301 -1.08 12.02 21.00
N ASP A 302 -1.17 11.61 19.74
CA ASP A 302 -2.01 10.49 19.31
C ASP A 302 -1.58 9.19 20.02
N PHE A 303 -0.26 8.91 20.06
CA PHE A 303 0.28 7.69 20.70
C PHE A 303 0.07 7.69 22.22
N ILE A 304 0.19 8.83 22.91
CA ILE A 304 -0.16 8.93 24.33
C ILE A 304 -1.63 8.59 24.55
N GLY A 305 -2.54 9.10 23.70
CA GLY A 305 -3.96 8.76 23.74
C GLY A 305 -4.22 7.26 23.55
N PHE A 306 -3.48 6.62 22.65
CA PHE A 306 -3.49 5.17 22.44
C PHE A 306 -3.07 4.42 23.72
N THR A 307 -1.91 4.75 24.30
CA THR A 307 -1.38 4.09 25.49
C THR A 307 -2.27 4.28 26.72
N LEU A 308 -2.87 5.47 26.91
CA LEU A 308 -3.83 5.72 27.99
C LEU A 308 -5.09 4.86 27.84
N SER A 309 -5.60 4.71 26.62
CA SER A 309 -6.74 3.81 26.34
C SER A 309 -6.41 2.36 26.70
N LEU A 310 -5.19 1.91 26.42
CA LEU A 310 -4.72 0.56 26.79
C LEU A 310 -4.62 0.39 28.31
N ALA A 311 -3.99 1.35 29.00
CA ALA A 311 -3.79 1.32 30.44
C ALA A 311 -5.11 1.37 31.25
N THR A 312 -6.16 1.95 30.68
CA THR A 312 -7.50 2.02 31.30
C THR A 312 -8.39 0.83 30.98
N SER A 313 -8.04 0.02 29.97
CA SER A 313 -8.81 -1.16 29.54
C SER A 313 -8.31 -2.48 30.14
N SER A 314 -7.23 -2.46 30.93
CA SER A 314 -6.57 -3.64 31.47
C SER A 314 -6.25 -3.44 32.96
N ASP A 315 -6.67 -4.40 33.79
CA ASP A 315 -6.28 -4.47 35.21
C ASP A 315 -4.87 -5.07 35.41
N GLY A 316 -4.24 -5.55 34.34
CA GLY A 316 -2.91 -6.16 34.32
C GLY A 316 -1.82 -5.26 33.71
N PRO A 317 -0.54 -5.69 33.77
CA PRO A 317 0.57 -4.96 33.16
C PRO A 317 0.36 -4.80 31.64
N LEU A 318 0.96 -3.75 31.07
CA LEU A 318 0.96 -3.56 29.62
C LEU A 318 1.67 -4.74 28.92
N LYS A 319 1.07 -5.20 27.82
CA LYS A 319 1.59 -6.24 26.95
C LYS A 319 2.57 -5.64 25.94
N PRO A 320 3.52 -6.43 25.38
CA PRO A 320 4.50 -5.89 24.43
C PRO A 320 3.89 -5.37 23.12
N VAL A 321 2.83 -6.02 22.65
CA VAL A 321 2.21 -5.80 21.34
C VAL A 321 0.69 -5.73 21.44
N TYR A 322 0.11 -4.84 20.64
CA TYR A 322 -1.34 -4.60 20.56
C TYR A 322 -1.80 -4.44 19.11
N SER A 323 -3.06 -4.79 18.83
CA SER A 323 -3.69 -4.38 17.57
C SER A 323 -3.75 -2.85 17.49
N VAL A 324 -3.78 -2.33 16.26
CA VAL A 324 -4.01 -0.90 16.03
C VAL A 324 -5.38 -0.45 16.54
N VAL A 325 -6.34 -1.35 16.71
CA VAL A 325 -7.56 -1.10 17.49
C VAL A 325 -7.40 -1.78 18.85
N PRO A 326 -7.43 -1.03 19.97
CA PRO A 326 -7.34 -1.61 21.30
C PRO A 326 -8.33 -2.77 21.51
N ASN A 327 -7.89 -3.81 22.23
CA ASN A 327 -8.67 -4.98 22.64
C ASN A 327 -9.11 -5.93 21.52
N LEU A 328 -8.71 -5.73 20.26
CA LEU A 328 -8.83 -6.80 19.27
C LEU A 328 -7.81 -7.92 19.55
N PRO A 329 -8.21 -9.20 19.44
CA PRO A 329 -7.32 -10.32 19.70
C PRO A 329 -6.21 -10.41 18.64
N LEU A 330 -5.06 -10.97 19.04
CA LEU A 330 -3.90 -11.21 18.17
C LEU A 330 -3.61 -12.72 18.06
N ASP A 331 -4.66 -13.55 18.12
CA ASP A 331 -4.54 -15.01 18.04
C ASP A 331 -3.74 -15.40 16.79
N GLU A 332 -2.67 -16.17 17.02
CA GLU A 332 -1.79 -16.58 15.93
C GLU A 332 -2.37 -17.78 15.18
N TRP A 333 -2.44 -17.70 13.85
CA TRP A 333 -2.86 -18.79 12.98
C TRP A 333 -2.14 -18.72 11.63
N ILE A 334 -2.23 -19.80 10.83
CA ILE A 334 -1.53 -19.93 9.55
C ILE A 334 -2.49 -19.71 8.38
N ALA A 335 -2.18 -18.77 7.48
CA ALA A 335 -2.91 -18.53 6.25
C ALA A 335 -2.49 -19.51 5.15
N GLU A 336 -3.20 -20.64 5.04
CA GLU A 336 -2.86 -21.76 4.14
C GLU A 336 -2.90 -21.41 2.64
N ASP A 337 -3.72 -20.42 2.27
CA ASP A 337 -3.88 -19.94 0.89
C ASP A 337 -2.73 -19.01 0.44
N LEU A 338 -1.79 -18.66 1.33
CA LEU A 338 -0.60 -17.88 1.00
C LEU A 338 0.66 -18.73 1.17
N LYS A 339 1.48 -18.77 0.12
CA LYS A 339 2.72 -19.58 0.09
C LYS A 339 3.88 -18.93 0.84
N GLY A 340 3.79 -17.64 1.15
CA GLY A 340 4.88 -16.85 1.71
C GLY A 340 5.69 -16.11 0.65
N TYR A 341 6.49 -15.16 1.10
CA TYR A 341 7.36 -14.38 0.22
C TYR A 341 8.38 -15.29 -0.46
N ARG A 342 8.37 -15.35 -1.79
CA ARG A 342 9.18 -16.30 -2.59
C ARG A 342 9.02 -17.77 -2.15
N GLY A 343 7.84 -18.13 -1.64
CA GLY A 343 7.54 -19.48 -1.14
C GLY A 343 8.07 -19.78 0.27
N ASP A 344 8.65 -18.79 0.96
CA ASP A 344 9.16 -18.92 2.34
C ASP A 344 8.01 -18.78 3.35
N GLY A 345 7.23 -19.85 3.48
CA GLY A 345 6.16 -20.00 4.47
C GLY A 345 6.64 -20.54 5.82
N PRO A 346 5.75 -20.68 6.81
CA PRO A 346 4.31 -20.43 6.77
C PRO A 346 3.98 -18.93 6.85
N VAL A 347 2.81 -18.52 6.36
CA VAL A 347 2.30 -17.16 6.56
C VAL A 347 1.52 -17.12 7.88
N ARG A 348 2.05 -16.42 8.88
CA ARG A 348 1.46 -16.24 10.20
C ARG A 348 0.65 -14.96 10.28
N ILE A 349 -0.58 -15.06 10.75
CA ILE A 349 -1.45 -13.91 11.03
C ILE A 349 -1.66 -13.85 12.54
N GLY A 350 -1.64 -12.65 13.11
CA GLY A 350 -1.59 -12.49 14.57
C GLY A 350 -0.16 -12.61 15.09
N ASN A 351 0.01 -12.53 16.42
CA ASN A 351 1.34 -12.57 17.01
C ASN A 351 1.29 -13.10 18.45
N ALA A 352 1.88 -14.28 18.67
CA ALA A 352 1.91 -14.91 19.99
C ALA A 352 2.75 -14.13 21.04
N ALA A 353 3.49 -13.08 20.66
CA ALA A 353 4.21 -12.23 21.60
C ALA A 353 3.29 -11.47 22.59
N VAL A 354 1.99 -11.41 22.32
CA VAL A 354 0.99 -10.85 23.23
C VAL A 354 0.96 -11.55 24.60
N GLU A 355 1.40 -12.79 24.69
CA GLU A 355 1.49 -13.58 25.93
C GLU A 355 2.89 -13.53 26.58
N GLN A 356 3.85 -12.84 25.97
CA GLN A 356 5.21 -12.74 26.50
C GLN A 356 5.33 -11.59 27.50
N SER A 357 6.12 -11.80 28.56
CA SER A 357 6.53 -10.72 29.46
C SER A 357 7.85 -10.12 28.98
N GLN A 358 7.86 -8.85 28.59
CA GLN A 358 9.06 -8.10 28.22
C GLN A 358 9.22 -6.88 29.14
N HIS A 359 10.37 -6.75 29.79
CA HIS A 359 10.62 -5.76 30.87
C HIS A 359 10.89 -4.33 30.40
N ASP A 360 11.00 -4.16 29.09
CA ASP A 360 11.33 -2.94 28.38
C ASP A 360 10.17 -2.47 27.50
N THR A 361 8.96 -2.93 27.84
CA THR A 361 7.66 -2.51 27.29
C THR A 361 7.20 -1.19 27.91
#